data_AF-A0A8R2JWX5-F1
#
_entry.id   AF-A0A8R2JWX5-F1
#
_cell.length_a   1.000
_cell.length_b   1.000
_cell.length_c   1.000
_cell.angle_alpha   90.00
_cell.angle_beta   90.00
_cell.angle_gamma   90.00
#
_symmetry.space_group_name_H-M   'P 1'
#
loop_
_entity.id
_entity.type
_entity.pdbx_description
1 polymer ?
#
loop_
_entity_poly.entity_id
_entity_poly.type
_entity_poly.pdbx_seq_one_letter_code
_entity_poly.pdbx_strand_id
1 'polypeptide(L)'
;MPAILKGWFDRVYANGFAYGVGEHNEEHWGDRYGEGNMAGKRAMLVVTTGGWESHYSPRGINGPMDQLLFPIQHGMLFYPGFSVLPPLVFYRVQKSAQERFAGWCDTLATRLDTLADTAPITFRQQNGGDYTIPALTLKESLAEGESGFAVHVK
;
A
#
# COMPACT_ATOMS: atom_id res chain seq x y z
N MET A 1 -10.93 5.79 1.82
CA MET A 1 -11.24 5.12 3.10
C MET A 1 -12.36 5.87 3.84
N PRO A 2 -13.15 5.21 4.70
CA PRO A 2 -14.13 5.90 5.55
C PRO A 2 -13.48 6.91 6.50
N ALA A 3 -14.18 8.02 6.79
CA ALA A 3 -13.63 9.12 7.59
C ALA A 3 -13.17 8.68 8.99
N ILE A 4 -13.90 7.76 9.64
CA ILE A 4 -13.54 7.24 10.97
C ILE A 4 -12.19 6.49 10.95
N LEU A 5 -11.91 5.74 9.88
CA LEU A 5 -10.64 5.04 9.73
C LEU A 5 -9.51 6.02 9.40
N LYS A 6 -9.77 7.04 8.58
CA LYS A 6 -8.80 8.12 8.34
C LYS A 6 -8.45 8.85 9.63
N GLY A 7 -9.46 9.18 10.44
CA GLY A 7 -9.27 9.82 11.74
C GLY A 7 -8.52 8.93 12.76
N TRP A 8 -8.60 7.61 12.64
CA TRP A 8 -7.75 6.70 13.41
C TRP A 8 -6.28 6.87 13.03
N PHE A 9 -5.94 6.84 11.74
CA PHE A 9 -4.57 7.09 11.28
C PHE A 9 -4.09 8.46 11.74
N ASP A 10 -4.88 9.53 11.53
CA ASP A 10 -4.48 10.90 11.88
C ASP A 10 -4.16 11.10 13.37
N ARG A 11 -4.82 10.34 14.24
CA ARG A 11 -4.63 10.44 15.70
C ARG A 11 -3.58 9.48 16.24
N VAL A 12 -3.41 8.32 15.61
CA VAL A 12 -2.49 7.27 16.09
C VAL A 12 -1.10 7.43 15.48
N TYR A 13 -1.00 7.90 14.23
CA TYR A 13 0.28 8.13 13.56
C TYR A 13 0.89 9.44 14.04
N ALA A 14 1.37 9.45 15.28
CA ALA A 14 2.01 10.59 15.90
C ALA A 14 3.46 10.81 15.42
N ASN A 15 3.93 12.05 15.57
CA ASN A 15 5.34 12.39 15.41
C ASN A 15 6.18 11.65 16.47
N GLY A 16 7.29 11.05 16.05
CA GLY A 16 8.13 10.16 16.87
C GLY A 16 7.63 8.71 16.93
N PHE A 17 6.48 8.41 16.32
CA PHE A 17 5.95 7.06 16.21
C PHE A 17 5.85 6.58 14.76
N ALA A 18 5.01 7.22 13.94
CA ALA A 18 4.81 6.79 12.54
C ALA A 18 5.56 7.67 11.54
N TYR A 19 5.92 8.90 11.94
CA TYR A 19 6.70 9.85 11.14
C TYR A 19 7.56 10.71 12.07
N GLY A 20 8.54 11.43 11.52
CA GLY A 20 9.48 12.23 12.31
C GLY A 20 10.46 11.38 13.12
N VAL A 21 10.76 10.18 12.65
CA VAL A 21 11.74 9.23 13.22
C VAL A 21 12.96 9.18 12.31
N GLY A 22 14.13 8.94 12.87
CA GLY A 22 15.38 8.80 12.12
C GLY A 22 16.09 10.11 11.81
N GLU A 23 17.35 9.99 11.41
CA GLU A 23 18.20 11.11 11.04
C GLU A 23 17.94 11.62 9.62
N HIS A 24 18.43 12.81 9.32
CA HIS A 24 18.35 13.41 8.00
C HIS A 24 19.74 13.90 7.61
N ASN A 25 20.34 13.26 6.59
CA ASN A 25 21.67 13.56 6.06
C ASN A 25 21.74 13.28 4.54
N GLU A 26 22.94 13.22 3.97
CA GLU A 26 23.16 13.08 2.52
C GLU A 26 22.78 11.69 1.97
N GLU A 27 22.73 10.68 2.82
CA GLU A 27 22.49 9.28 2.44
C GLU A 27 21.22 8.67 3.08
N HIS A 28 20.60 9.38 4.04
CA HIS A 28 19.44 8.91 4.80
C HIS A 28 18.47 10.05 5.10
N TRP A 29 17.16 9.84 4.89
CA TRP A 29 16.17 10.91 5.06
C TRP A 29 14.93 10.47 5.85
N GLY A 30 15.16 10.21 7.14
CA GLY A 30 14.20 9.66 8.07
C GLY A 30 13.98 8.15 7.89
N ASP A 31 13.58 7.50 8.97
CA ASP A 31 13.28 6.06 9.01
C ASP A 31 11.85 5.86 8.50
N ARG A 32 11.70 5.73 7.18
CA ARG A 32 10.42 5.61 6.50
C ARG A 32 10.51 4.88 5.17
N TYR A 33 9.35 4.50 4.63
CA TYR A 33 9.18 3.79 3.36
C TYR A 33 10.02 2.51 3.31
N GLY A 34 9.57 1.52 4.09
CA GLY A 34 10.24 0.23 4.27
C GLY A 34 11.13 0.14 5.50
N GLU A 35 11.22 1.24 6.25
CA GLU A 35 11.85 1.37 7.57
C GLU A 35 10.87 2.02 8.56
N GLY A 36 11.22 2.04 9.85
CA GLY A 36 10.45 2.67 10.91
C GLY A 36 9.84 1.68 11.90
N ASN A 37 9.01 2.18 12.81
CA ASN A 37 8.53 1.43 13.99
C ASN A 37 7.59 0.25 13.66
N MET A 38 7.13 0.11 12.42
CA MET A 38 6.32 -1.03 11.95
C MET A 38 7.15 -2.07 11.20
N ALA A 39 8.47 -1.90 11.10
CA ALA A 39 9.37 -2.90 10.53
C ALA A 39 9.17 -4.28 11.18
N GLY A 40 9.23 -5.33 10.37
CA GLY A 40 8.96 -6.71 10.79
C GLY A 40 7.48 -7.08 10.93
N LYS A 41 6.55 -6.13 10.74
CA LYS A 41 5.11 -6.39 10.74
C LYS A 41 4.56 -6.44 9.31
N ARG A 42 3.46 -7.17 9.12
CA ARG A 42 2.72 -7.26 7.85
C ARG A 42 1.39 -6.51 7.94
N ALA A 43 0.97 -5.88 6.84
CA ALA A 43 -0.33 -5.20 6.76
C ALA A 43 -1.04 -5.55 5.45
N MET A 44 -2.36 -5.69 5.47
CA MET A 44 -3.19 -5.99 4.31
C MET A 44 -4.47 -5.15 4.33
N LEU A 45 -4.90 -4.67 3.16
CA LEU A 45 -6.19 -4.03 3.00
C LEU A 45 -7.24 -5.06 2.56
N VAL A 46 -8.40 -5.04 3.20
CA VAL A 46 -9.62 -5.71 2.72
C VAL A 46 -10.63 -4.63 2.36
N VAL A 47 -11.01 -4.58 1.08
CA VAL A 47 -11.79 -3.48 0.50
C VAL A 47 -13.01 -4.05 -0.20
N THR A 48 -14.17 -3.43 0.03
CA THR A 48 -15.39 -3.72 -0.74
C THR A 48 -15.77 -2.52 -1.58
N THR A 49 -16.16 -2.75 -2.83
CA THR A 49 -16.56 -1.69 -3.76
C THR A 49 -17.89 -2.01 -4.43
N GLY A 50 -18.65 -0.97 -4.75
CA GLY A 50 -19.85 -1.14 -5.57
C GLY A 50 -19.58 -1.24 -7.06
N GLY A 51 -18.44 -0.70 -7.53
CA GLY A 51 -18.08 -0.75 -8.95
C GLY A 51 -17.77 -2.17 -9.43
N TRP A 52 -17.74 -2.33 -10.75
CA TRP A 52 -17.27 -3.57 -11.36
C TRP A 52 -15.75 -3.55 -11.42
N GLU A 53 -15.13 -4.71 -11.40
CA GLU A 53 -13.67 -4.83 -11.52
C GLU A 53 -13.14 -4.11 -12.77
N SER A 54 -13.83 -4.24 -13.91
CA SER A 54 -13.48 -3.57 -15.17
C SER A 54 -13.45 -2.03 -15.07
N HIS A 55 -14.25 -1.44 -14.17
CA HIS A 55 -14.27 0.00 -13.96
C HIS A 55 -12.96 0.51 -13.34
N TYR A 56 -12.21 -0.39 -12.67
CA TYR A 56 -10.93 -0.12 -12.02
C TYR A 56 -9.75 -0.78 -12.74
N SER A 57 -9.93 -1.16 -14.01
CA SER A 57 -8.86 -1.67 -14.87
C SER A 57 -7.91 -0.54 -15.32
N PRO A 58 -6.77 -0.83 -15.97
CA PRO A 58 -5.86 0.18 -16.51
C PRO A 58 -6.50 1.26 -17.40
N ARG A 59 -7.65 0.94 -18.02
CA ARG A 59 -8.41 1.85 -18.89
C ARG A 59 -9.82 2.12 -18.35
N GLY A 60 -10.09 1.71 -17.11
CA GLY A 60 -11.37 1.89 -16.44
C GLY A 60 -11.58 3.32 -15.97
N ILE A 61 -12.81 3.82 -16.04
CA ILE A 61 -13.13 5.23 -15.75
C ILE A 61 -12.87 5.63 -14.30
N ASN A 62 -12.89 4.68 -13.35
CA ASN A 62 -12.58 4.98 -11.96
C ASN A 62 -11.07 5.09 -11.70
N GLY A 63 -10.23 4.69 -12.66
CA GLY A 63 -8.79 4.56 -12.52
C GLY A 63 -8.37 3.20 -11.94
N PRO A 64 -7.10 2.80 -12.16
CA PRO A 64 -6.60 1.50 -11.73
C PRO A 64 -6.68 1.32 -10.21
N MET A 65 -7.16 0.16 -9.73
CA MET A 65 -7.38 -0.07 -8.29
C MET A 65 -6.11 0.07 -7.45
N ASP A 66 -5.00 -0.44 -7.95
CA ASP A 66 -3.67 -0.32 -7.33
C ASP A 66 -3.24 1.15 -7.19
N GLN A 67 -3.50 1.98 -8.20
CA GLN A 67 -3.21 3.42 -8.14
C GLN A 67 -4.11 4.16 -7.13
N LEU A 68 -5.39 3.79 -7.05
CA LEU A 68 -6.32 4.35 -6.05
C LEU A 68 -5.94 3.96 -4.61
N LEU A 69 -5.36 2.77 -4.41
CA LEU A 69 -4.91 2.29 -3.11
C LEU A 69 -3.48 2.71 -2.76
N PHE A 70 -2.70 3.22 -3.72
CA PHE A 70 -1.32 3.63 -3.52
C PHE A 70 -1.12 4.60 -2.34
N PRO A 71 -1.94 5.67 -2.15
CA PRO A 71 -1.76 6.56 -0.99
C PRO A 71 -1.93 5.86 0.37
N ILE A 72 -2.68 4.75 0.41
CA ILE A 72 -2.86 3.96 1.63
C ILE A 72 -1.74 2.94 1.78
N GLN A 73 -1.50 2.13 0.74
CA GLN A 73 -0.50 1.05 0.79
C GLN A 73 0.92 1.60 0.87
N HIS A 74 1.30 2.55 0.02
CA HIS A 74 2.62 3.16 0.05
C HIS A 74 2.72 4.24 1.16
N GLY A 75 1.76 5.17 1.18
CA GLY A 75 1.83 6.36 2.03
C GLY A 75 1.46 6.16 3.51
N MET A 76 0.67 5.13 3.85
CA MET A 76 0.24 4.90 5.24
C MET A 76 0.73 3.57 5.82
N LEU A 77 0.94 2.53 5.00
CA LEU A 77 1.39 1.23 5.49
C LEU A 77 2.89 1.05 5.29
N PHE A 78 3.39 1.19 4.06
CA PHE A 78 4.82 1.06 3.80
C PHE A 78 5.64 2.18 4.45
N TYR A 79 5.09 3.40 4.54
CA TYR A 79 5.73 4.56 5.15
C TYR A 79 6.31 4.28 6.55
N PRO A 80 5.57 3.78 7.55
CA PRO A 80 6.16 3.47 8.86
C PRO A 80 6.84 2.09 8.94
N GLY A 81 6.97 1.36 7.82
CA GLY A 81 7.81 0.16 7.73
C GLY A 81 7.08 -1.18 7.59
N PHE A 82 5.76 -1.21 7.38
CA PHE A 82 5.09 -2.50 7.16
C PHE A 82 5.56 -3.19 5.87
N SER A 83 5.67 -4.51 5.92
CA SER A 83 5.59 -5.35 4.72
C SER A 83 4.13 -5.39 4.24
N VAL A 84 3.83 -4.67 3.16
CA VAL A 84 2.46 -4.49 2.68
C VAL A 84 2.08 -5.63 1.75
N LEU A 85 1.05 -6.39 2.09
CA LEU A 85 0.53 -7.48 1.27
C LEU A 85 -0.38 -6.94 0.14
N PRO A 86 -0.51 -7.66 -0.99
CA PRO A 86 -1.49 -7.36 -2.01
C PRO A 86 -2.89 -7.17 -1.39
N PRO A 87 -3.70 -6.20 -1.84
CA PRO A 87 -5.01 -5.99 -1.25
C PRO A 87 -5.94 -7.17 -1.58
N LEU A 88 -6.98 -7.35 -0.77
CA LEU A 88 -8.13 -8.17 -1.11
C LEU A 88 -9.29 -7.23 -1.43
N VAL A 89 -9.74 -7.22 -2.69
CA VAL A 89 -10.81 -6.32 -3.14
C VAL A 89 -12.00 -7.13 -3.63
N PHE A 90 -13.17 -6.87 -3.05
CA PHE A 90 -14.43 -7.43 -3.51
C PHE A 90 -15.22 -6.38 -4.28
N TYR A 91 -15.65 -6.73 -5.49
CA TYR A 91 -16.38 -5.85 -6.41
C TYR A 91 -17.88 -6.19 -6.43
N ARG A 92 -18.70 -5.22 -6.84
CA ARG A 92 -20.16 -5.37 -7.02
C ARG A 92 -20.88 -5.89 -5.77
N VAL A 93 -20.56 -5.33 -4.59
CA VAL A 93 -21.10 -5.81 -3.31
C VAL A 93 -22.55 -5.40 -3.02
N GLN A 94 -23.24 -4.68 -3.91
CA GLN A 94 -24.67 -4.33 -3.73
C GLN A 94 -25.65 -5.46 -4.15
N LYS A 95 -26.41 -5.98 -3.16
CA LYS A 95 -27.62 -6.86 -3.16
C LYS A 95 -27.65 -8.14 -4.04
N SER A 96 -28.41 -9.14 -3.55
CA SER A 96 -28.51 -10.57 -3.96
C SER A 96 -27.16 -11.28 -4.15
N ALA A 97 -26.39 -11.33 -3.06
CA ALA A 97 -25.05 -11.92 -3.04
C ALA A 97 -24.94 -13.15 -2.12
N GLN A 98 -26.03 -13.83 -1.75
CA GLN A 98 -25.95 -14.97 -0.82
C GLN A 98 -24.95 -16.04 -1.31
N GLU A 99 -25.02 -16.38 -2.61
CA GLU A 99 -24.10 -17.34 -3.25
C GLU A 99 -22.68 -16.77 -3.41
N ARG A 100 -22.54 -15.48 -3.70
CA ARG A 100 -21.22 -14.82 -3.83
C ARG A 100 -20.54 -14.58 -2.49
N PHE A 101 -21.31 -14.43 -1.42
CA PHE A 101 -20.83 -14.15 -0.07
C PHE A 101 -20.04 -15.34 0.47
N ALA A 102 -20.53 -16.57 0.27
CA ALA A 102 -19.78 -17.78 0.61
C ALA A 102 -18.41 -17.80 -0.09
N GLY A 103 -18.37 -17.54 -1.40
CA GLY A 103 -17.10 -17.44 -2.14
C GLY A 103 -16.18 -16.31 -1.64
N TRP A 104 -16.74 -15.17 -1.22
CA TRP A 104 -15.95 -14.09 -0.59
C TRP A 104 -15.41 -14.49 0.78
N CYS A 105 -16.17 -15.23 1.58
CA CYS A 105 -15.72 -15.80 2.83
C CYS A 105 -14.56 -16.78 2.60
N ASP A 106 -14.69 -17.69 1.64
CA ASP A 106 -13.64 -18.66 1.31
C ASP A 106 -12.37 -17.95 0.81
N THR A 107 -12.54 -16.92 -0.03
CA THR A 107 -11.43 -16.08 -0.50
C THR A 107 -10.76 -15.36 0.66
N LEU A 108 -11.54 -14.75 1.56
CA LEU A 108 -11.00 -14.07 2.75
C LEU A 108 -10.28 -15.06 3.67
N ALA A 109 -10.86 -16.23 3.95
CA ALA A 109 -10.25 -17.28 4.76
C ALA A 109 -8.90 -17.70 4.17
N THR A 110 -8.85 -17.99 2.87
CA THR A 110 -7.60 -18.30 2.16
C THR A 110 -6.56 -17.20 2.34
N ARG A 111 -6.95 -15.93 2.19
CA ARG A 111 -6.04 -14.79 2.37
C ARG A 111 -5.54 -14.65 3.81
N LEU A 112 -6.35 -15.02 4.81
CA LEU A 112 -5.97 -15.02 6.22
C LEU A 112 -5.01 -16.18 6.53
N ASP A 113 -5.27 -17.37 5.98
CA ASP A 113 -4.44 -18.56 6.18
C ASP A 113 -3.04 -18.38 5.58
N THR A 114 -2.91 -17.62 4.50
CA THR A 114 -1.63 -17.38 3.82
C THR A 114 -0.94 -16.07 4.20
N LEU A 115 -1.36 -15.36 5.27
CA LEU A 115 -0.79 -14.06 5.63
C LEU A 115 0.72 -14.08 5.85
N ALA A 116 1.23 -15.15 6.47
CA ALA A 116 2.65 -15.31 6.78
C ALA A 116 3.50 -15.55 5.53
N ASP A 117 2.95 -16.25 4.54
CA ASP A 117 3.71 -16.75 3.38
C ASP A 117 3.52 -15.89 2.13
N THR A 118 2.40 -15.16 2.03
CA THR A 118 2.10 -14.29 0.88
C THR A 118 3.22 -13.29 0.67
N ALA A 119 3.79 -13.21 -0.53
CA ALA A 119 4.80 -12.21 -0.85
C ALA A 119 4.23 -10.78 -0.71
N PRO A 120 4.91 -9.87 0.02
CA PRO A 120 4.55 -8.47 0.04
C PRO A 120 4.72 -7.81 -1.35
N ILE A 121 4.07 -6.68 -1.55
CA ILE A 121 4.34 -5.77 -2.66
C ILE A 121 5.79 -5.29 -2.53
N THR A 122 6.55 -5.37 -3.61
CA THR A 122 7.97 -5.04 -3.71
C THR A 122 8.21 -3.54 -3.83
N PHE A 123 7.65 -2.74 -2.92
CA PHE A 123 7.93 -1.30 -2.89
C PHE A 123 9.41 -1.03 -2.68
N ARG A 124 9.95 -0.06 -3.42
CA ARG A 124 11.34 0.38 -3.30
C ARG A 124 11.54 1.12 -1.97
N GLN A 125 12.53 0.70 -1.19
CA GLN A 125 12.90 1.40 0.04
C GLN A 125 13.51 2.77 -0.28
N GLN A 126 13.17 3.79 0.52
CA GLN A 126 13.67 5.15 0.29
C GLN A 126 15.20 5.22 0.44
N ASN A 127 15.73 4.77 1.57
CA ASN A 127 17.17 4.85 1.87
C ASN A 127 17.95 3.61 1.38
N GLY A 128 17.30 2.72 0.62
CA GLY A 128 17.91 1.49 0.08
C GLY A 128 18.76 1.71 -1.18
N GLY A 129 19.07 2.96 -1.54
CA GLY A 129 19.91 3.31 -2.69
C GLY A 129 19.18 3.50 -4.03
N ASP A 130 17.87 3.27 -4.10
CA ASP A 130 17.09 3.45 -5.34
C ASP A 130 16.79 4.93 -5.64
N TYR A 131 16.71 5.77 -4.60
CA TYR A 131 16.39 7.19 -4.70
C TYR A 131 17.62 8.07 -4.50
N THR A 132 17.59 9.27 -5.08
CA THR A 132 18.54 10.34 -4.76
C THR A 132 18.12 11.02 -3.45
N ILE A 133 19.06 11.39 -2.60
CA ILE A 133 18.80 12.08 -1.33
C ILE A 133 19.53 13.43 -1.37
N PRO A 134 18.88 14.56 -1.00
CA PRO A 134 17.56 14.69 -0.38
C PRO A 134 16.40 14.93 -1.37
N ALA A 135 16.63 14.84 -2.68
CA ALA A 135 15.59 15.13 -3.69
C ALA A 135 14.45 14.09 -3.69
N LEU A 136 14.72 12.87 -3.23
CA LEU A 136 13.80 11.74 -3.14
C LEU A 136 13.15 11.39 -4.49
N THR A 137 13.90 11.56 -5.56
CA THR A 137 13.53 11.13 -6.92
C THR A 137 14.19 9.79 -7.22
N LEU A 138 13.47 8.90 -7.89
CA LEU A 138 14.00 7.62 -8.33
C LEU A 138 15.18 7.88 -9.29
N LYS A 139 16.27 7.13 -9.13
CA LYS A 139 17.41 7.22 -10.06
C LYS A 139 16.95 6.82 -11.47
N GLU A 140 17.27 7.64 -12.46
CA GLU A 140 16.87 7.45 -13.87
C GLU A 140 17.21 6.04 -14.39
N SER A 141 18.34 5.48 -13.98
CA SER A 141 18.82 4.15 -14.38
C SER A 141 17.90 2.98 -13.96
N LEU A 142 16.90 3.19 -13.10
CA LEU A 142 16.02 2.13 -12.59
C LEU A 142 14.66 2.05 -13.29
N ALA A 143 14.26 3.09 -14.03
CA ALA A 143 12.98 3.18 -14.74
C ALA A 143 13.05 4.30 -15.80
N GLU A 144 14.01 4.20 -16.72
CA GLU A 144 14.32 5.26 -17.69
C GLU A 144 13.11 5.64 -18.55
N GLY A 145 12.76 6.93 -18.57
CA GLY A 145 11.60 7.44 -19.30
C GLY A 145 10.22 7.04 -18.73
N GLU A 146 10.18 6.27 -17.64
CA GLU A 146 8.94 5.91 -16.94
C GLU A 146 8.64 6.89 -15.80
N SER A 147 7.37 7.01 -15.42
CA SER A 147 6.94 7.87 -14.32
C SER A 147 5.62 7.40 -13.69
N GLY A 148 5.21 8.05 -12.60
CA GLY A 148 3.99 7.71 -11.87
C GLY A 148 4.19 6.60 -10.85
N PHE A 149 3.10 6.04 -10.32
CA PHE A 149 3.18 5.14 -9.15
C PHE A 149 3.90 3.81 -9.40
N ALA A 150 3.87 3.32 -10.64
CA ALA A 150 4.42 2.01 -11.00
C ALA A 150 5.95 1.93 -10.79
N VAL A 151 6.67 3.04 -10.98
CA VAL A 151 8.14 3.08 -10.85
C VAL A 151 8.62 2.80 -9.42
N HIS A 152 7.72 2.89 -8.43
CA HIS A 152 8.03 2.64 -7.01
C HIS A 152 7.92 1.17 -6.61
N VAL A 153 7.63 0.27 -7.56
CA VAL A 153 7.58 -1.18 -7.36
C VAL A 153 8.73 -1.83 -8.16
N LYS A 154 9.39 -2.86 -7.59
CA LYS A 154 10.43 -3.66 -8.25
C LYS A 154 9.84 -4.86 -8.98
#